data_AF-A0A427ADM8-F1
#
_entry.id   AF-A0A427ADM8-F1
#
_cell.length_a   1.000
_cell.length_b   1.000
_cell.length_c   1.000
_cell.angle_alpha   90.00
_cell.angle_beta   90.00
_cell.angle_gamma   90.00
#
_symmetry.space_group_name_H-M   'P 1'
#
loop_
_entity.id
_entity.type
_entity.pdbx_description
1 polymer ?
#
loop_
_entity_poly.entity_id
_entity_poly.type
_entity_poly.pdbx_seq_one_letter_code
_entity_poly.pdbx_strand_id
1 'polypeptide(L)'
;MKLVTQVFFASIDQRSERAGGESACTALVAVIADWFHRNQRMMPIKSQFDSLIRQGSLEWRNLCENRAYQEHFPDKHFDLETVLGAKKIGPISVVPSKSFIGFFHPDSSSGFDFLRGAMSFDSIWDEISRRSEECSSDGRPLLYIVSWNDHFFVLKVEHDAYYILDTLGERLYEGCQQAYILKFDDSTSIHKVPSDSKTVNGEATAVGNSGAGNLNQEKEGNLVCRGKESCKEYIKSFLAAIPIRELQADINQGRVSSTPLHHRLQIEFHYTESSDELSLSNLSSPPNAVPELSWPIEPAVAFTSTPAVLVA
;
A
#
# COMPACT_ATOMS: atom_id res chain seq x y z
N MET A 1 -13.39 4.45 -9.56
CA MET A 1 -12.22 4.41 -10.49
C MET A 1 -11.87 2.95 -10.75
N LYS A 2 -11.08 2.64 -11.77
CA LYS A 2 -10.63 1.27 -12.09
C LYS A 2 -9.11 1.23 -12.19
N LEU A 3 -8.46 0.47 -11.31
CA LEU A 3 -7.04 0.17 -11.36
C LEU A 3 -6.79 -1.02 -12.31
N VAL A 4 -5.83 -0.87 -13.22
CA VAL A 4 -5.31 -1.94 -14.07
C VAL A 4 -3.84 -2.10 -13.73
N THR A 5 -3.52 -3.17 -13.00
CA THR A 5 -2.16 -3.42 -12.52
C THR A 5 -1.92 -4.90 -12.24
N GLN A 6 -0.65 -5.29 -12.09
CA GLN A 6 -0.30 -6.66 -11.71
C GLN A 6 -0.56 -6.86 -10.21
N VAL A 7 -1.28 -7.93 -9.88
CA VAL A 7 -1.60 -8.32 -8.51
C VAL A 7 -1.10 -9.73 -8.24
N PHE A 8 -0.47 -9.91 -7.08
CA PHE A 8 -0.05 -11.20 -6.57
C PHE A 8 -0.74 -11.47 -5.24
N PHE A 9 -1.38 -12.63 -5.11
CA PHE A 9 -2.15 -12.99 -3.91
C PHE A 9 -1.46 -14.10 -3.10
N ALA A 10 -1.48 -13.93 -1.79
CA ALA A 10 -1.26 -15.01 -0.83
C ALA A 10 -2.44 -16.01 -0.84
N SER A 11 -2.33 -17.11 -0.11
CA SER A 11 -3.46 -18.03 0.12
C SER A 11 -4.32 -17.66 1.33
N ILE A 12 -3.84 -16.74 2.17
CA ILE A 12 -4.47 -16.29 3.41
C ILE A 12 -4.26 -14.79 3.56
N ASP A 13 -5.09 -14.14 4.36
CA ASP A 13 -4.82 -12.81 4.91
C ASP A 13 -4.55 -12.89 6.42
N GLN A 14 -4.35 -11.74 7.06
CA GLN A 14 -4.06 -11.68 8.50
C GLN A 14 -5.24 -12.14 9.39
N ARG A 15 -6.48 -12.01 8.90
CA ARG A 15 -7.71 -12.36 9.64
C ARG A 15 -8.07 -13.84 9.52
N SER A 16 -7.50 -14.56 8.55
CA SER A 16 -7.66 -16.00 8.42
C SER A 16 -7.41 -16.74 9.74
N GLU A 17 -8.25 -17.74 10.06
CA GLU A 17 -8.03 -18.64 11.21
C GLU A 17 -6.63 -19.27 11.20
N ARG A 18 -6.07 -19.51 10.00
CA ARG A 18 -4.73 -20.08 9.81
C ARG A 18 -3.61 -19.10 10.15
N ALA A 19 -3.88 -17.79 10.08
CA ALA A 19 -2.98 -16.74 10.50
C ALA A 19 -3.16 -16.46 12.00
N GLY A 20 -4.42 -16.28 12.44
CA GLY A 20 -4.75 -15.95 13.83
C GLY A 20 -4.17 -14.60 14.26
N GLY A 21 -4.25 -13.59 13.39
CA GLY A 21 -3.61 -12.27 13.58
C GLY A 21 -4.53 -11.10 13.25
N GLU A 22 -5.73 -11.07 13.84
CA GLU A 22 -6.75 -10.04 13.57
C GLU A 22 -6.21 -8.60 13.70
N SER A 23 -5.40 -8.34 14.73
CA SER A 23 -4.73 -7.06 15.02
C SER A 23 -3.20 -7.13 14.84
N ALA A 24 -2.72 -8.09 14.05
CA ALA A 24 -1.29 -8.37 13.95
C ALA A 24 -0.57 -7.51 12.90
N CYS A 25 -1.26 -6.59 12.22
CA CYS A 25 -0.74 -5.85 11.06
C CYS A 25 0.66 -5.27 11.30
N THR A 26 0.90 -4.63 12.45
CA THR A 26 2.22 -4.07 12.83
C THR A 26 3.33 -5.13 12.89
N ALA A 27 3.06 -6.30 13.47
CA ALA A 27 4.03 -7.40 13.54
C ALA A 27 4.27 -8.03 12.15
N LEU A 28 3.22 -8.15 11.33
CA LEU A 28 3.33 -8.69 9.98
C LEU A 28 4.20 -7.78 9.09
N VAL A 29 3.96 -6.47 9.09
CA VAL A 29 4.78 -5.55 8.28
C VAL A 29 6.24 -5.51 8.73
N ALA A 30 6.50 -5.66 10.04
CA ALA A 30 7.87 -5.70 10.55
C ALA A 30 8.61 -6.98 10.10
N VAL A 31 7.95 -8.14 10.15
CA VAL A 31 8.51 -9.41 9.62
C VAL A 31 8.71 -9.36 8.11
N ILE A 32 7.76 -8.79 7.36
CA ILE A 32 7.87 -8.61 5.91
C ILE A 32 9.02 -7.64 5.58
N ALA A 33 9.18 -6.57 6.33
CA ALA A 33 10.25 -5.60 6.12
C ALA A 33 11.63 -6.22 6.38
N ASP A 34 11.80 -6.97 7.48
CA ASP A 34 13.02 -7.73 7.78
C ASP A 34 13.34 -8.76 6.67
N TRP A 35 12.32 -9.41 6.12
CA TRP A 35 12.51 -10.30 4.97
C TRP A 35 13.03 -9.56 3.74
N PHE A 36 12.48 -8.39 3.41
CA PHE A 36 12.96 -7.59 2.27
C PHE A 36 14.39 -7.10 2.46
N HIS A 37 14.79 -6.71 3.67
CA HIS A 37 16.17 -6.33 3.95
C HIS A 37 17.16 -7.45 3.68
N ARG A 38 16.76 -8.72 3.86
CA ARG A 38 17.59 -9.90 3.52
C ARG A 38 17.44 -10.37 2.08
N ASN A 39 16.41 -9.91 1.37
CA ASN A 39 16.03 -10.36 0.04
C ASN A 39 15.72 -9.16 -0.89
N GLN A 40 16.60 -8.14 -0.87
CA GLN A 40 16.33 -6.81 -1.43
C GLN A 40 15.88 -6.81 -2.90
N ARG A 41 16.35 -7.79 -3.69
CA ARG A 41 16.07 -7.91 -5.13
C ARG A 41 15.03 -8.99 -5.46
N MET A 42 14.33 -9.50 -4.46
CA MET A 42 13.36 -10.58 -4.62
C MET A 42 11.98 -10.16 -4.14
N MET A 43 10.97 -10.82 -4.69
CA MET A 43 9.60 -10.80 -4.18
C MET A 43 9.27 -12.19 -3.61
N PRO A 44 8.50 -12.28 -2.51
CA PRO A 44 8.19 -13.57 -1.92
C PRO A 44 7.27 -14.36 -2.85
N ILE A 45 7.55 -15.66 -3.03
CA ILE A 45 6.60 -16.57 -3.68
C ILE A 45 5.43 -16.88 -2.72
N LYS A 46 4.37 -17.54 -3.21
CA LYS A 46 3.10 -17.63 -2.48
C LYS A 46 3.26 -18.31 -1.12
N SER A 47 4.02 -19.40 -1.08
CA SER A 47 4.33 -20.13 0.15
C SER A 47 5.19 -19.32 1.12
N GLN A 48 6.11 -18.48 0.61
CA GLN A 48 6.91 -17.58 1.44
C GLN A 48 6.03 -16.47 2.01
N PHE A 49 5.15 -15.86 1.22
CA PHE A 49 4.27 -14.80 1.70
C PHE A 49 3.29 -15.33 2.77
N ASP A 50 2.69 -16.51 2.53
CA ASP A 50 1.89 -17.22 3.54
C ASP A 50 2.67 -17.49 4.83
N SER A 51 3.98 -17.81 4.71
CA SER A 51 4.83 -18.09 5.88
C SER A 51 5.15 -16.81 6.65
N LEU A 52 5.43 -15.70 5.95
CA LEU A 52 5.65 -14.38 6.56
C LEU A 52 4.41 -13.92 7.33
N ILE A 53 3.21 -14.12 6.78
CA ILE A 53 1.94 -13.82 7.46
C ILE A 53 1.82 -14.64 8.75
N ARG A 54 2.03 -15.96 8.68
CA ARG A 54 1.96 -16.83 9.88
C ARG A 54 3.03 -16.49 10.92
N GLN A 55 4.22 -16.13 10.48
CA GLN A 55 5.32 -15.72 11.37
C GLN A 55 4.99 -14.40 12.07
N GLY A 56 4.53 -13.39 11.33
CA GLY A 56 4.08 -12.12 11.92
C GLY A 56 2.95 -12.33 12.93
N SER A 57 1.95 -13.15 12.61
CA SER A 57 0.87 -13.48 13.54
C SER A 57 1.34 -14.29 14.75
N LEU A 58 2.37 -15.14 14.61
CA LEU A 58 2.98 -15.83 15.74
C LEU A 58 3.70 -14.86 16.68
N GLU A 59 4.46 -13.91 16.13
CA GLU A 59 5.11 -12.89 16.97
C GLU A 59 4.11 -11.98 17.67
N TRP A 60 3.04 -11.58 16.98
CA TRP A 60 1.93 -10.86 17.61
C TRP A 60 1.29 -11.65 18.76
N ARG A 61 1.05 -12.96 18.60
CA ARG A 61 0.54 -13.82 19.68
C ARG A 61 1.51 -13.90 20.86
N ASN A 62 2.81 -14.03 20.60
CA ASN A 62 3.83 -14.01 21.64
C ASN A 62 3.81 -12.69 22.44
N LEU A 63 3.61 -11.55 21.76
CA LEU A 63 3.44 -10.24 22.42
C LEU A 63 2.17 -10.21 23.25
N CYS A 64 1.07 -10.74 22.73
CA CYS A 64 -0.20 -10.83 23.44
C CYS A 64 -0.13 -11.70 24.69
N GLU A 65 0.76 -12.71 24.77
CA GLU A 65 0.92 -13.56 25.95
C GLU A 65 1.76 -12.92 27.06
N ASN A 66 2.48 -11.84 26.74
CA ASN A 66 3.31 -11.13 27.70
C ASN A 66 2.47 -10.16 28.54
N ARG A 67 2.43 -10.39 29.86
CA ARG A 67 1.67 -9.55 30.81
C ARG A 67 2.02 -8.07 30.77
N ALA A 68 3.31 -7.74 30.61
CA ALA A 68 3.73 -6.34 30.55
C ALA A 68 3.12 -5.62 29.34
N TYR A 69 3.05 -6.31 28.19
CA TYR A 69 2.42 -5.76 27.00
C TYR A 69 0.89 -5.76 27.09
N GLN A 70 0.27 -6.77 27.71
CA GLN A 70 -1.18 -6.78 27.95
C GLN A 70 -1.65 -5.59 28.81
N GLU A 71 -0.86 -5.18 29.81
CA GLU A 71 -1.18 -4.04 30.67
C GLU A 71 -1.13 -2.70 29.91
N HIS A 72 -0.23 -2.58 28.93
CA HIS A 72 -0.07 -1.36 28.13
C HIS A 72 -0.96 -1.34 26.88
N PHE A 73 -1.27 -2.50 26.30
CA PHE A 73 -2.05 -2.68 25.08
C PHE A 73 -3.18 -3.71 25.29
N PRO A 74 -4.22 -3.34 26.06
CA PRO A 74 -5.31 -4.26 26.40
C PRO A 74 -6.15 -4.69 25.18
N ASP A 75 -6.17 -3.87 24.14
CA ASP A 75 -6.83 -4.14 22.85
C ASP A 75 -5.95 -4.93 21.86
N LYS A 76 -4.70 -5.22 22.23
CA LYS A 76 -3.70 -5.96 21.44
C LYS A 76 -3.28 -5.27 20.14
N HIS A 77 -3.50 -3.96 20.01
CA HIS A 77 -2.93 -3.15 18.92
C HIS A 77 -1.59 -2.59 19.36
N PHE A 78 -0.50 -3.25 18.97
CA PHE A 78 0.85 -2.79 19.31
C PHE A 78 1.32 -1.72 18.32
N ASP A 79 1.92 -0.66 18.86
CA ASP A 79 2.63 0.32 18.05
C ASP A 79 3.91 -0.28 17.43
N LEU A 80 4.42 0.39 16.40
CA LEU A 80 5.59 -0.07 15.65
C LEU A 80 6.84 -0.15 16.52
N GLU A 81 7.02 0.79 17.45
CA GLU A 81 8.20 0.81 18.34
C GLU A 81 8.23 -0.40 19.27
N THR A 82 7.09 -0.79 19.84
CA THR A 82 6.93 -1.96 20.70
C THR A 82 7.24 -3.24 19.94
N VAL A 83 6.73 -3.35 18.72
CA VAL A 83 6.98 -4.51 17.85
C VAL A 83 8.45 -4.61 17.48
N LEU A 84 9.09 -3.51 17.08
CA LEU A 84 10.51 -3.49 16.72
C LEU A 84 11.45 -3.66 17.93
N GLY A 85 11.05 -3.15 19.10
CA GLY A 85 11.80 -3.30 20.36
C GLY A 85 11.73 -4.72 20.93
N ALA A 86 10.75 -5.53 20.50
CA ALA A 86 10.68 -6.92 20.89
C ALA A 86 11.80 -7.74 20.22
N LYS A 87 12.70 -8.31 21.03
CA LYS A 87 13.93 -9.04 20.63
C LYS A 87 13.80 -10.15 19.57
N LYS A 88 12.60 -10.50 19.10
CA LYS A 88 12.35 -11.62 18.18
C LYS A 88 12.06 -11.21 16.73
N ILE A 89 11.65 -9.97 16.50
CA ILE A 89 11.45 -9.44 15.14
C ILE A 89 12.82 -8.87 14.73
N GLY A 90 13.31 -9.24 13.55
CA GLY A 90 14.71 -9.12 13.14
C GLY A 90 15.32 -7.71 13.25
N PRO A 91 16.64 -7.56 12.97
CA PRO A 91 17.36 -6.31 13.17
C PRO A 91 16.99 -5.29 12.10
N ILE A 92 15.80 -4.71 12.19
CA ILE A 92 15.38 -3.55 11.41
C ILE A 92 15.06 -2.41 12.37
N SER A 93 15.32 -1.19 11.91
CA SER A 93 15.05 0.02 12.69
C SER A 93 14.42 1.08 11.81
N VAL A 94 13.59 1.93 12.41
CA VAL A 94 13.05 3.12 11.74
C VAL A 94 14.11 4.21 11.78
N VAL A 95 14.37 4.85 10.64
CA VAL A 95 15.29 6.00 10.55
C VAL A 95 14.45 7.29 10.53
N PRO A 96 14.41 8.07 11.62
CA PRO A 96 13.52 9.23 11.71
C PRO A 96 13.80 10.30 10.64
N SER A 97 15.07 10.52 10.29
CA SER A 97 15.46 11.53 9.29
C SER A 97 15.08 11.18 7.85
N LYS A 98 14.63 9.96 7.60
CA LYS A 98 14.16 9.46 6.30
C LYS A 98 12.67 9.11 6.31
N SER A 99 12.03 9.24 7.48
CA SER A 99 10.61 8.97 7.69
C SER A 99 9.80 10.25 7.56
N PHE A 100 8.50 10.10 7.28
CA PHE A 100 7.61 11.24 7.05
C PHE A 100 6.30 11.09 7.80
N ILE A 101 5.78 12.19 8.32
CA ILE A 101 4.42 12.33 8.84
C ILE A 101 3.74 13.40 8.01
N GLY A 102 2.57 13.10 7.46
CA GLY A 102 1.84 14.06 6.66
C GLY A 102 0.36 13.78 6.65
N PHE A 103 -0.37 14.62 5.92
CA PHE A 103 -1.82 14.64 5.97
C PHE A 103 -2.42 14.63 4.57
N PHE A 104 -3.50 13.88 4.40
CA PHE A 104 -4.38 14.07 3.25
C PHE A 104 -5.10 15.41 3.37
N HIS A 105 -5.06 16.18 2.29
CA HIS A 105 -5.71 17.49 2.20
C HIS A 105 -6.95 17.35 1.32
N PRO A 106 -8.17 17.40 1.89
CA PRO A 106 -9.39 17.32 1.09
C PRO A 106 -9.58 18.57 0.22
N ASP A 107 -10.21 18.40 -0.96
CA ASP A 107 -10.34 19.47 -1.96
C ASP A 107 -11.18 20.68 -1.49
N SER A 108 -12.01 20.54 -0.45
CA SER A 108 -12.76 21.66 0.09
C SER A 108 -11.95 22.39 1.17
N SER A 109 -11.67 23.66 0.94
CA SER A 109 -10.84 24.50 1.81
C SER A 109 -11.49 24.96 3.12
N SER A 110 -12.76 24.61 3.39
CA SER A 110 -13.45 25.01 4.62
C SER A 110 -13.35 23.91 5.69
N GLY A 111 -12.76 24.23 6.86
CA GLY A 111 -12.73 23.34 8.03
C GLY A 111 -11.39 22.66 8.32
N PHE A 112 -10.38 22.84 7.45
CA PHE A 112 -9.06 22.21 7.57
C PHE A 112 -7.91 23.19 7.85
N ASP A 113 -8.19 24.38 8.38
CA ASP A 113 -7.16 25.38 8.73
C ASP A 113 -6.11 24.84 9.73
N PHE A 114 -6.43 23.81 10.50
CA PHE A 114 -5.51 23.16 11.42
C PHE A 114 -4.37 22.40 10.72
N LEU A 115 -4.50 22.10 9.42
CA LEU A 115 -3.44 21.49 8.60
C LEU A 115 -2.45 22.54 8.06
N ARG A 116 -2.67 23.83 8.32
CA ARG A 116 -1.80 24.89 7.79
C ARG A 116 -0.35 24.70 8.26
N GLY A 117 0.55 24.51 7.30
CA GLY A 117 1.99 24.29 7.54
C GLY A 117 2.36 22.83 7.79
N ALA A 118 1.40 21.92 7.88
CA ALA A 118 1.66 20.49 7.95
C ALA A 118 2.07 19.94 6.57
N MET A 119 2.91 18.90 6.57
CA MET A 119 3.34 18.24 5.34
C MET A 119 2.14 17.54 4.69
N SER A 120 1.94 17.73 3.38
CA SER A 120 0.88 17.04 2.64
C SER A 120 1.34 15.64 2.20
N PHE A 121 0.38 14.72 2.01
CA PHE A 121 0.65 13.44 1.37
C PHE A 121 1.36 13.62 0.00
N ASP A 122 0.94 14.61 -0.79
CA ASP A 122 1.57 14.89 -2.07
C ASP A 122 3.05 15.30 -1.90
N SER A 123 3.35 16.13 -0.90
CA SER A 123 4.73 16.52 -0.57
C SER A 123 5.57 15.33 -0.10
N ILE A 124 5.00 14.40 0.68
CA ILE A 124 5.70 13.16 1.06
C ILE A 124 6.06 12.36 -0.18
N TRP A 125 5.09 12.22 -1.09
CA TRP A 125 5.31 11.47 -2.31
C TRP A 125 6.43 12.08 -3.17
N ASP A 126 6.43 13.42 -3.29
CA ASP A 126 7.47 14.12 -4.04
C ASP A 126 8.87 13.90 -3.43
N GLU A 127 8.99 13.87 -2.08
CA GLU A 127 10.24 13.49 -1.40
C GLU A 127 10.66 12.04 -1.68
N ILE A 128 9.72 11.09 -1.60
CA ILE A 128 9.99 9.67 -1.88
C ILE A 128 10.45 9.48 -3.33
N SER A 129 9.78 10.11 -4.29
CA SER A 129 10.14 10.05 -5.71
C SER A 129 11.53 10.62 -5.96
N ARG A 130 11.87 11.80 -5.40
CA ARG A 130 13.23 12.36 -5.51
C ARG A 130 14.29 11.43 -4.94
N ARG A 131 14.07 10.87 -3.75
CA ARG A 131 15.03 9.95 -3.12
C ARG A 131 15.20 8.66 -3.93
N SER A 132 14.12 8.17 -4.53
CA SER A 132 14.18 6.99 -5.42
C SER A 132 15.06 7.23 -6.65
N GLU A 133 15.09 8.47 -7.16
CA GLU A 133 15.94 8.86 -8.29
C GLU A 133 17.40 9.03 -7.86
N GLU A 134 17.65 9.63 -6.70
CA GLU A 134 18.99 9.84 -6.13
C GLU A 134 19.69 8.52 -5.76
N CYS A 135 18.95 7.59 -5.14
CA CYS A 135 19.48 6.27 -4.73
C CYS A 135 19.65 5.28 -5.89
N SER A 136 19.26 5.62 -7.12
CA SER A 136 19.34 4.72 -8.29
C SER A 136 20.75 4.15 -8.56
N SER A 137 21.80 4.76 -8.00
CA SER A 137 23.19 4.30 -8.13
C SER A 137 23.54 3.04 -7.32
N ASP A 138 22.86 2.76 -6.20
CA ASP A 138 23.12 1.57 -5.36
C ASP A 138 22.21 0.36 -5.71
N GLY A 139 21.14 0.61 -6.46
CA GLY A 139 20.16 -0.37 -6.89
C GLY A 139 19.40 -1.02 -5.72
N ARG A 140 19.36 -0.38 -4.55
CA ARG A 140 18.62 -0.86 -3.38
C ARG A 140 17.23 -0.21 -3.34
N PRO A 141 16.18 -0.98 -3.02
CA PRO A 141 14.85 -0.41 -2.86
C PRO A 141 14.75 0.43 -1.58
N LEU A 142 13.98 1.52 -1.61
CA LEU A 142 13.56 2.19 -0.38
C LEU A 142 12.39 1.40 0.22
N LEU A 143 12.41 1.18 1.53
CA LEU A 143 11.41 0.36 2.21
C LEU A 143 10.74 1.15 3.34
N TYR A 144 9.45 1.40 3.18
CA TYR A 144 8.63 2.09 4.15
C TYR A 144 7.59 1.15 4.74
N ILE A 145 7.47 1.16 6.06
CA ILE A 145 6.25 0.71 6.74
C ILE A 145 5.31 1.91 6.76
N VAL A 146 4.12 1.76 6.19
CA VAL A 146 3.14 2.85 6.10
C VAL A 146 2.03 2.62 7.11
N SER A 147 1.79 3.59 7.98
CA SER A 147 0.68 3.58 8.93
C SER A 147 -0.40 4.55 8.47
N TRP A 148 -1.63 4.06 8.35
CA TRP A 148 -2.78 4.90 8.05
C TRP A 148 -4.08 4.26 8.52
N ASN A 149 -4.91 5.04 9.21
CA ASN A 149 -6.25 4.64 9.68
C ASN A 149 -6.24 3.29 10.42
N ASP A 150 -5.40 3.19 11.45
CA ASP A 150 -5.23 2.01 12.33
C ASP A 150 -4.77 0.72 11.61
N HIS A 151 -4.12 0.88 10.46
CA HIS A 151 -3.58 -0.25 9.71
C HIS A 151 -2.19 0.03 9.18
N PHE A 152 -1.39 -1.03 9.09
CA PHE A 152 -0.03 -0.98 8.58
C PHE A 152 0.11 -1.83 7.32
N PHE A 153 0.79 -1.29 6.32
CA PHE A 153 1.18 -2.00 5.10
C PHE A 153 2.61 -1.62 4.68
N VAL A 154 3.22 -2.38 3.77
CA VAL A 154 4.60 -2.09 3.30
C VAL A 154 4.55 -1.42 1.93
N LEU A 155 5.28 -0.32 1.79
CA LEU A 155 5.61 0.29 0.51
C LEU A 155 7.09 0.03 0.18
N LYS A 156 7.33 -0.72 -0.90
CA LYS A 156 8.66 -0.95 -1.46
C LYS A 156 8.82 -0.13 -2.73
N VAL A 157 9.89 0.65 -2.80
CA VAL A 157 10.14 1.62 -3.88
C VAL A 157 11.38 1.21 -4.65
N GLU A 158 11.21 0.83 -5.91
CA GLU A 158 12.28 0.59 -6.88
C GLU A 158 12.30 1.70 -7.94
N HIS A 159 13.38 1.74 -8.72
CA HIS A 159 13.55 2.71 -9.80
C HIS A 159 12.43 2.63 -10.85
N ASP A 160 12.03 1.43 -11.25
CA ASP A 160 11.05 1.15 -12.31
C ASP A 160 9.66 0.78 -11.81
N ALA A 161 9.50 0.49 -10.50
CA ALA A 161 8.23 0.09 -9.94
C ALA A 161 8.05 0.45 -8.46
N TYR A 162 6.81 0.70 -8.06
CA TYR A 162 6.40 0.75 -6.65
C TYR A 162 5.57 -0.48 -6.30
N TYR A 163 5.69 -0.96 -5.06
CA TYR A 163 4.94 -2.12 -4.59
C TYR A 163 4.25 -1.81 -3.27
N ILE A 164 2.96 -2.11 -3.20
CA ILE A 164 2.20 -2.11 -1.95
C ILE A 164 1.96 -3.56 -1.56
N LEU A 165 2.40 -3.93 -0.36
CA LEU A 165 2.08 -5.22 0.25
C LEU A 165 1.16 -4.98 1.43
N ASP A 166 -0.01 -5.57 1.37
CA ASP A 166 -1.01 -5.44 2.41
C ASP A 166 -1.51 -6.82 2.83
N THR A 167 -1.53 -7.05 4.13
CA THR A 167 -1.92 -8.31 4.74
C THR A 167 -3.40 -8.39 5.05
N LEU A 168 -4.15 -7.29 4.85
CA LEU A 168 -5.59 -7.23 5.03
C LEU A 168 -6.30 -7.14 3.67
N GLY A 169 -6.83 -8.27 3.21
CA GLY A 169 -7.37 -8.40 1.85
C GLY A 169 -8.51 -7.43 1.54
N GLU A 170 -9.44 -7.25 2.48
CA GLU A 170 -10.66 -6.44 2.29
C GLU A 170 -10.38 -4.96 1.93
N ARG A 171 -9.16 -4.47 2.21
CA ARG A 171 -8.73 -3.12 1.80
C ARG A 171 -8.54 -2.99 0.29
N LEU A 172 -8.36 -4.10 -0.44
CA LEU A 172 -8.29 -4.11 -1.89
C LEU A 172 -9.68 -4.05 -2.53
N TYR A 173 -10.59 -4.91 -2.07
CA TYR A 173 -11.99 -4.94 -2.44
C TYR A 173 -12.82 -5.72 -1.41
N GLU A 174 -14.11 -5.40 -1.30
CA GLU A 174 -15.01 -6.02 -0.34
C GLU A 174 -15.06 -7.55 -0.47
N GLY A 175 -14.89 -8.26 0.65
CA GLY A 175 -14.93 -9.72 0.71
C GLY A 175 -13.63 -10.43 0.29
N CYS A 176 -12.57 -9.68 -0.05
CA CYS A 176 -11.25 -10.26 -0.28
C CYS A 176 -10.66 -10.81 1.03
N GLN A 177 -10.26 -12.08 1.02
CA GLN A 177 -9.71 -12.81 2.18
C GLN A 177 -8.27 -13.27 1.93
N GLN A 178 -7.55 -12.56 1.06
CA GLN A 178 -6.19 -12.86 0.67
C GLN A 178 -5.33 -11.62 0.82
N ALA A 179 -4.19 -11.75 1.52
CA ALA A 179 -3.16 -10.73 1.44
C ALA A 179 -2.67 -10.59 0.00
N TYR A 180 -2.20 -9.40 -0.35
CA TYR A 180 -1.89 -9.07 -1.72
C TYR A 180 -0.65 -8.20 -1.86
N ILE A 181 -0.07 -8.25 -3.05
CA ILE A 181 0.99 -7.35 -3.50
C ILE A 181 0.54 -6.72 -4.80
N LEU A 182 0.48 -5.40 -4.84
CA LEU A 182 0.26 -4.63 -6.07
C LEU A 182 1.60 -4.14 -6.57
N LYS A 183 1.90 -4.38 -7.85
CA LYS A 183 3.04 -3.77 -8.55
C LYS A 183 2.53 -2.61 -9.40
N PHE A 184 3.15 -1.45 -9.28
CA PHE A 184 2.88 -0.26 -10.08
C PHE A 184 4.10 0.04 -10.95
N ASP A 185 3.99 -0.16 -12.27
CA ASP A 185 5.06 0.07 -13.25
C ASP A 185 4.51 0.75 -14.51
N ASP A 186 5.30 0.84 -15.59
CA ASP A 186 4.92 1.47 -16.86
C ASP A 186 3.67 0.84 -17.54
N SER A 187 3.31 -0.39 -17.16
CA SER A 187 2.11 -1.08 -17.61
C SER A 187 0.86 -0.71 -16.80
N THR A 188 1.02 -0.08 -15.64
CA THR A 188 -0.07 0.29 -14.74
C THR A 188 -0.84 1.50 -15.23
N SER A 189 -2.17 1.48 -15.05
CA SER A 189 -3.05 2.61 -15.37
C SER A 189 -4.28 2.65 -14.47
N ILE A 190 -4.79 3.86 -14.22
CA ILE A 190 -6.07 4.08 -13.53
C ILE A 190 -7.01 4.79 -14.47
N HIS A 191 -8.25 4.30 -14.55
CA HIS A 191 -9.30 4.85 -15.39
C HIS A 191 -10.49 5.32 -14.55
N LYS A 192 -11.19 6.36 -15.01
CA LYS A 192 -12.53 6.67 -14.50
C LYS A 192 -13.50 5.59 -14.97
N VAL A 193 -14.38 5.17 -14.06
CA VAL A 193 -15.51 4.31 -14.42
C VAL A 193 -16.67 5.27 -14.73
N PRO A 194 -17.30 5.20 -15.92
CA PRO A 194 -18.49 5.99 -16.20
C PRO A 194 -19.54 5.74 -15.12
N SER A 195 -20.04 6.81 -14.49
CA SER A 195 -21.15 6.70 -13.56
C SER A 195 -22.43 6.55 -14.38
N ASP A 196 -23.04 5.37 -14.38
CA ASP A 196 -24.36 5.18 -14.99
C ASP A 196 -25.39 6.02 -14.23
N SER A 197 -25.65 7.23 -14.72
CA SER A 197 -26.75 8.05 -14.23
C SER A 197 -27.51 8.70 -15.39
N LYS A 198 -28.74 8.18 -15.58
CA LYS A 198 -29.91 8.75 -16.26
C LYS A 198 -29.99 8.64 -17.80
N THR A 199 -30.43 7.48 -18.28
CA THR A 199 -31.40 7.45 -19.39
C THR A 199 -32.76 7.92 -18.88
N VAL A 200 -33.07 9.19 -19.08
CA VAL A 200 -34.45 9.68 -19.10
C VAL A 200 -35.02 9.37 -20.48
N ASN A 201 -36.21 8.78 -20.49
CA ASN A 201 -37.02 8.43 -21.64
C ASN A 201 -37.06 9.49 -22.75
N GLY A 202 -36.94 9.01 -23.99
CA GLY A 202 -37.37 9.69 -25.21
C GLY A 202 -37.55 8.65 -26.32
N GLU A 203 -38.80 8.24 -26.56
CA GLU A 203 -39.18 7.29 -27.61
C GLU A 203 -38.95 7.83 -29.04
N ALA A 204 -38.63 6.87 -29.91
CA ALA A 204 -38.89 6.79 -31.35
C ALA A 204 -38.07 7.67 -32.32
N THR A 205 -37.22 7.04 -33.14
CA THR A 205 -37.61 6.43 -34.42
C THR A 205 -36.44 5.69 -35.07
N ALA A 206 -36.73 4.52 -35.62
CA ALA A 206 -35.80 3.68 -36.36
C ALA A 206 -35.45 4.27 -37.74
N VAL A 207 -34.24 3.98 -38.25
CA VAL A 207 -33.95 3.29 -39.52
C VAL A 207 -32.44 3.39 -39.85
N GLY A 208 -31.79 2.24 -40.04
CA GLY A 208 -30.90 2.06 -41.20
C GLY A 208 -29.37 2.14 -41.05
N ASN A 209 -28.78 0.99 -40.68
CA ASN A 209 -27.64 0.34 -41.34
C ASN A 209 -26.18 0.85 -41.18
N SER A 210 -25.45 0.15 -40.31
CA SER A 210 -24.19 -0.59 -40.55
C SER A 210 -23.06 0.06 -41.36
N GLY A 211 -21.95 0.39 -40.68
CA GLY A 211 -20.67 0.71 -41.32
C GLY A 211 -19.55 0.97 -40.30
N ALA A 212 -18.69 -0.03 -40.13
CA ALA A 212 -17.61 -0.12 -39.15
C ALA A 212 -16.58 1.03 -39.21
N GLY A 213 -16.07 1.43 -38.04
CA GLY A 213 -14.74 2.04 -37.94
C GLY A 213 -14.63 3.24 -36.99
N ASN A 214 -14.56 2.99 -35.67
CA ASN A 214 -13.53 3.57 -34.78
C ASN A 214 -13.79 3.21 -33.31
N LEU A 215 -13.34 2.02 -32.89
CA LEU A 215 -13.30 1.59 -31.48
C LEU A 215 -12.07 2.11 -30.72
N ASN A 216 -11.31 3.05 -31.31
CA ASN A 216 -10.03 3.50 -30.77
C ASN A 216 -10.06 4.90 -30.13
N GLN A 217 -11.19 5.61 -30.11
CA GLN A 217 -11.28 6.95 -29.51
C GLN A 217 -11.81 6.96 -28.06
N GLU A 218 -12.40 5.86 -27.56
CA GLU A 218 -12.94 5.81 -26.18
C GLU A 218 -11.90 5.51 -25.10
N LYS A 219 -10.64 5.21 -25.46
CA LYS A 219 -9.60 4.81 -24.48
C LYS A 219 -8.82 5.97 -23.85
N GLU A 220 -8.79 7.16 -24.46
CA GLU A 220 -8.00 8.29 -23.94
C GLU A 220 -8.79 9.21 -22.99
N GLY A 221 -10.11 9.34 -23.16
CA GLY A 221 -10.92 10.27 -22.37
C GLY A 221 -11.11 9.90 -20.89
N ASN A 222 -10.85 8.65 -20.52
CA ASN A 222 -11.09 8.12 -19.17
C ASN A 222 -9.80 7.83 -18.37
N LEU A 223 -8.61 8.02 -18.96
CA LEU A 223 -7.34 7.77 -18.27
C LEU A 223 -7.10 8.85 -17.21
N VAL A 224 -6.90 8.44 -15.96
CA VAL A 224 -6.58 9.32 -14.81
C VAL A 224 -5.07 9.47 -14.69
N CYS A 225 -4.36 8.33 -14.63
CA CYS A 225 -2.90 8.30 -14.53
C CYS A 225 -2.36 6.98 -15.10
N ARG A 226 -1.06 6.96 -15.37
CA ARG A 226 -0.32 5.82 -15.90
C ARG A 226 1.06 5.74 -15.26
N GLY A 227 1.66 4.56 -15.29
CA GLY A 227 3.01 4.33 -14.80
C GLY A 227 3.05 4.07 -13.31
N LYS A 228 4.26 3.97 -12.76
CA LYS A 228 4.48 3.75 -11.32
C LYS A 228 3.82 4.81 -10.43
N GLU A 229 3.71 6.05 -10.91
CA GLU A 229 3.03 7.15 -10.20
C GLU A 229 1.55 6.88 -9.94
N SER A 230 0.95 5.90 -10.62
CA SER A 230 -0.39 5.41 -10.28
C SER A 230 -0.49 4.86 -8.86
N CYS A 231 0.63 4.51 -8.21
CA CYS A 231 0.67 4.13 -6.80
C CYS A 231 0.24 5.28 -5.88
N LYS A 232 0.68 6.51 -6.18
CA LYS A 232 0.27 7.73 -5.46
C LYS A 232 -1.25 7.89 -5.51
N GLU A 233 -1.78 7.78 -6.72
CA GLU A 233 -3.20 7.94 -7.00
C GLU A 233 -4.03 6.79 -6.42
N TYR A 234 -3.50 5.56 -6.37
CA TYR A 234 -4.16 4.46 -5.69
C TYR A 234 -4.34 4.73 -4.19
N ILE A 235 -3.30 5.20 -3.50
CA ILE A 235 -3.40 5.53 -2.08
C ILE A 235 -4.41 6.65 -1.84
N LYS A 236 -4.39 7.73 -2.64
CA LYS A 236 -5.34 8.85 -2.51
C LYS A 236 -6.78 8.47 -2.85
N SER A 237 -6.97 7.84 -4.00
CA SER A 237 -8.28 7.72 -4.65
C SER A 237 -8.96 6.36 -4.47
N PHE A 238 -8.27 5.37 -3.90
CA PHE A 238 -8.86 4.09 -3.50
C PHE A 238 -8.78 3.89 -1.99
N LEU A 239 -7.57 3.87 -1.42
CA LEU A 239 -7.42 3.59 0.02
C LEU A 239 -8.04 4.72 0.85
N ALA A 240 -7.66 5.97 0.60
CA ALA A 240 -8.09 7.11 1.40
C ALA A 240 -9.47 7.70 1.02
N ALA A 241 -9.98 7.37 -0.16
CA ALA A 241 -11.15 8.04 -0.73
C ALA A 241 -12.44 7.87 0.07
N ILE A 242 -12.72 6.69 0.62
CA ILE A 242 -13.93 6.48 1.43
C ILE A 242 -13.78 7.18 2.78
N PRO A 243 -12.73 6.94 3.59
CA PRO A 243 -12.62 7.57 4.90
C PRO A 243 -12.54 9.10 4.87
N ILE A 244 -11.91 9.67 3.84
CA ILE A 244 -11.86 11.13 3.65
C ILE A 244 -13.24 11.69 3.29
N ARG A 245 -14.00 11.04 2.38
CA ARG A 245 -15.36 11.50 2.03
C ARG A 245 -16.31 11.42 3.21
N GLU A 246 -16.20 10.38 4.03
CA GLU A 246 -16.98 10.26 5.27
C GLU A 246 -16.63 11.37 6.25
N LEU A 247 -15.34 11.64 6.47
CA LEU A 247 -14.87 12.73 7.31
C LEU A 247 -15.39 14.09 6.82
N GLN A 248 -15.34 14.32 5.51
CA GLN A 248 -15.86 15.52 4.87
C GLN A 248 -17.36 15.69 5.12
N ALA A 249 -18.13 14.61 4.99
CA ALA A 249 -19.56 14.60 5.25
C ALA A 249 -19.87 14.87 6.74
N ASP A 250 -19.11 14.28 7.66
CA ASP A 250 -19.25 14.50 9.10
C ASP A 250 -19.00 15.98 9.46
N ILE A 251 -17.92 16.57 8.94
CA ILE A 251 -17.58 18.00 9.15
C ILE A 251 -18.68 18.91 8.60
N ASN A 252 -19.14 18.64 7.37
CA ASN A 252 -20.19 19.44 6.73
C ASN A 252 -21.53 19.33 7.47
N GLN A 253 -21.78 18.22 8.15
CA GLN A 253 -22.97 18.01 8.98
C GLN A 253 -22.80 18.51 10.43
N GLY A 254 -21.65 19.11 10.78
CA GLY A 254 -21.35 19.58 12.13
C GLY A 254 -21.21 18.45 13.15
N ARG A 255 -20.98 17.21 12.70
CA ARG A 255 -20.77 16.06 13.58
C ARG A 255 -19.33 16.08 14.08
N VAL A 256 -19.16 16.43 15.35
CA VAL A 256 -17.85 16.42 15.99
C VAL A 256 -17.57 14.99 16.46
N SER A 257 -16.63 14.32 15.80
CA SER A 257 -16.10 13.03 16.27
C SER A 257 -15.37 13.21 17.61
N SER A 258 -15.42 12.19 18.47
CA SER A 258 -14.60 12.12 19.68
C SER A 258 -13.10 12.04 19.38
N THR A 259 -12.74 11.52 18.22
CA THR A 259 -11.34 11.46 17.75
C THR A 259 -10.95 12.77 17.07
N PRO A 260 -9.78 13.34 17.37
CA PRO A 260 -9.29 14.53 16.68
C PRO A 260 -9.27 14.34 15.16
N LEU A 261 -9.81 15.30 14.41
CA LEU A 261 -9.97 15.20 12.95
C LEU A 261 -8.64 14.92 12.23
N HIS A 262 -7.53 15.42 12.77
CA HIS A 262 -6.20 15.23 12.20
C HIS A 262 -5.76 13.75 12.19
N HIS A 263 -6.18 12.93 13.17
CA HIS A 263 -5.85 11.50 13.18
C HIS A 263 -6.45 10.74 11.99
N ARG A 264 -7.62 11.18 11.48
CA ARG A 264 -8.27 10.55 10.31
C ARG A 264 -7.61 10.93 8.98
N LEU A 265 -6.77 11.96 8.98
CA LEU A 265 -6.08 12.47 7.79
C LEU A 265 -4.59 12.15 7.80
N GLN A 266 -4.02 11.84 8.97
CA GLN A 266 -2.60 11.56 9.15
C GLN A 266 -2.22 10.23 8.51
N ILE A 267 -1.12 10.23 7.76
CA ILE A 267 -0.45 9.07 7.21
C ILE A 267 1.04 9.17 7.50
N GLU A 268 1.63 8.06 7.90
CA GLU A 268 3.03 8.00 8.32
C GLU A 268 3.79 7.00 7.46
N PHE A 269 4.98 7.40 7.01
CA PHE A 269 5.89 6.60 6.21
C PHE A 269 7.16 6.37 7.04
N HIS A 270 7.28 5.21 7.65
CA HIS A 270 8.42 4.83 8.48
C HIS A 270 9.47 4.15 7.61
N TYR A 271 10.51 4.88 7.24
CA TYR A 271 11.63 4.32 6.47
C TYR A 271 12.42 3.35 7.36
N THR A 272 12.72 2.17 6.83
CA THR A 272 13.40 1.11 7.58
C THR A 272 14.78 0.80 7.00
N GLU A 273 15.74 0.51 7.87
CA GLU A 273 17.05 -0.05 7.51
C GLU A 273 17.34 -1.29 8.33
N SER A 274 18.16 -2.19 7.77
CA SER A 274 18.75 -3.27 8.56
C SER A 274 19.80 -2.72 9.53
N SER A 275 19.82 -3.21 10.76
CA SER A 275 20.83 -2.82 11.76
C SER A 275 22.25 -3.19 11.33
N ASP A 276 22.42 -4.16 10.43
CA ASP A 276 23.72 -4.49 9.84
C ASP A 276 24.23 -3.35 8.93
N GLU A 277 23.34 -2.65 8.23
CA GLU A 277 23.68 -1.50 7.37
C GLU A 277 24.04 -0.24 8.19
N LEU A 278 23.41 -0.04 9.35
CA LEU A 278 23.80 1.00 10.30
C LEU A 278 25.23 0.80 10.83
N SER A 279 25.70 -0.45 10.91
CA SER A 279 27.08 -0.75 11.29
C SER A 279 28.10 -0.45 10.16
N LEU A 280 27.72 -0.68 8.90
CA LEU A 280 28.58 -0.53 7.73
C LEU A 280 28.65 0.91 7.18
N SER A 281 27.58 1.70 7.32
CA SER A 281 27.58 3.12 6.96
C SER A 281 28.59 3.95 7.77
N ASN A 282 29.00 3.46 8.95
CA ASN A 282 30.09 4.02 9.74
C ASN A 282 31.51 3.69 9.21
N LEU A 283 31.65 2.89 8.14
CA LEU A 283 32.94 2.36 7.67
C LEU A 283 33.22 2.52 6.16
N SER A 284 32.45 3.33 5.42
CA SER A 284 32.42 3.27 3.94
C SER A 284 33.75 3.48 3.17
N SER A 285 33.97 2.63 2.14
CA SER A 285 34.75 2.85 0.89
C SER A 285 34.27 1.85 -0.20
N PRO A 286 34.43 2.14 -1.53
CA PRO A 286 33.53 1.67 -2.61
C PRO A 286 33.90 0.32 -3.30
N PRO A 287 33.02 -0.22 -4.18
CA PRO A 287 32.78 -1.67 -4.33
C PRO A 287 33.31 -2.29 -5.63
N ASN A 288 33.27 -3.63 -5.71
CA ASN A 288 33.42 -4.40 -6.95
C ASN A 288 32.21 -5.31 -7.22
N ALA A 289 31.99 -5.57 -8.51
CA ALA A 289 30.73 -5.81 -9.20
C ALA A 289 30.03 -7.19 -9.04
N VAL A 290 28.78 -7.18 -9.52
CA VAL A 290 27.71 -8.19 -9.57
C VAL A 290 27.97 -9.35 -10.56
N PRO A 291 27.21 -10.47 -10.48
CA PRO A 291 26.37 -10.90 -11.62
C PRO A 291 24.94 -11.30 -11.20
N GLU A 292 23.89 -10.68 -11.77
CA GLU A 292 23.02 -11.07 -12.91
C GLU A 292 21.97 -12.19 -12.70
N LEU A 293 20.70 -11.75 -12.70
CA LEU A 293 19.44 -12.34 -13.24
C LEU A 293 18.87 -13.68 -12.74
N SER A 294 17.58 -13.67 -12.31
CA SER A 294 16.42 -14.09 -13.12
C SER A 294 15.10 -14.24 -12.31
N TRP A 295 13.98 -13.82 -12.91
CA TRP A 295 12.60 -14.05 -12.46
C TRP A 295 12.18 -15.52 -12.73
N PRO A 296 11.37 -16.19 -11.90
CA PRO A 296 10.91 -17.54 -12.22
C PRO A 296 9.93 -17.53 -13.40
N ILE A 297 10.30 -18.25 -14.47
CA ILE A 297 9.41 -18.62 -15.57
C ILE A 297 8.71 -19.92 -15.16
N GLU A 298 7.40 -19.90 -14.98
CA GLU A 298 6.60 -21.13 -14.97
C GLU A 298 6.19 -21.52 -16.41
N PRO A 299 6.07 -22.82 -16.71
CA PRO A 299 5.78 -23.31 -18.05
C PRO A 299 4.34 -22.98 -18.47
N ALA A 300 4.19 -22.61 -19.74
CA ALA A 300 2.92 -22.26 -20.36
C ALA A 300 1.91 -23.40 -20.26
N VAL A 301 0.84 -23.19 -19.49
CA VAL A 301 -0.42 -23.91 -19.64
C VAL A 301 -1.49 -22.87 -19.91
N ALA A 302 -2.22 -23.07 -21.01
CA ALA A 302 -3.23 -22.14 -21.52
C ALA A 302 -4.31 -21.86 -20.46
N PHE A 303 -4.38 -20.61 -20.01
CA PHE A 303 -5.50 -20.13 -19.20
C PHE A 303 -6.53 -19.44 -20.09
N THR A 304 -7.72 -20.03 -20.11
CA THR A 304 -8.97 -19.35 -20.44
C THR A 304 -9.13 -18.12 -19.55
N SER A 305 -9.46 -16.99 -20.16
CA SER A 305 -9.72 -15.70 -19.53
C SER A 305 -10.65 -15.80 -18.31
N THR A 306 -10.13 -15.50 -17.13
CA THR A 306 -10.91 -15.18 -15.93
C THR A 306 -11.31 -13.68 -15.95
N PRO A 307 -12.47 -13.32 -15.38
CA PRO A 307 -13.11 -12.04 -15.64
C PRO A 307 -12.49 -10.89 -14.83
N ALA A 308 -12.61 -9.68 -15.37
CA ALA A 308 -12.23 -8.44 -14.71
C ALA A 308 -13.03 -8.26 -13.41
N VAL A 309 -12.32 -7.98 -12.31
CA VAL A 309 -12.94 -7.56 -11.06
C VAL A 309 -13.40 -6.11 -11.21
N LEU A 310 -14.71 -5.90 -11.11
CA LEU A 310 -15.33 -4.60 -10.88
C LEU A 310 -15.26 -4.34 -9.38
N VAL A 311 -14.42 -3.40 -8.98
CA VAL A 311 -14.51 -2.79 -7.64
C VAL A 311 -15.54 -1.67 -7.77
N ALA A 312 -16.67 -1.83 -7.07
CA ALA A 312 -17.72 -0.83 -6.95
C ALA A 312 -17.32 0.24 -5.93
#